data_AF-A0A0K1YAQ4-F1
#
_entry.id   AF-A0A0K1YAQ4-F1
#
_cell.length_a   1.000
_cell.length_b   1.000
_cell.length_c   1.000
_cell.angle_alpha   90.00
_cell.angle_beta   90.00
_cell.angle_gamma   90.00
#
_symmetry.space_group_name_H-M   'P 1'
#
loop_
_entity.id
_entity.type
_entity.pdbx_description
1 polymer ?
#
loop_
_entity_poly.entity_id
_entity_poly.type
_entity_poly.pdbx_seq_one_letter_code
_entity_poly.pdbx_strand_id
1 'polypeptide(L)'
;MQQELILDNTASRIKKLTRILANQYPGDVSATPEFVRALAFLNVSIRPETIIAAGYVLAVPVGILTSVCLVGGIALIGTPLSLRALCVVLLLSGAIGVGVTYLTQTLPIALATLRRTRALGAAPGLVGRIGLRLQLDGPPERASAFAARTGTGPLAESLQAHVDQTNMGPTAGLMRFASEWKPWFRPLERSLTLLRAAVDTPPEDRTDAIESGIDAVLSGIRSTTAGFAGTVRGPASGLYAFGVLLPLALVGVLPAARAGGVSIPTGAFVLFYDFLLPIGLLTASGWILLQRPVAFAPTQIPRSHPALPAGSVRGIIAASAGALIGWGIGSTVVPWGGPIAACGIGVGAGLTVQYHPAAAVRKQVADIESGLADATAVIGRRVGAGEAVETSLTAAADATIGETSTVFKTAAGVQHRLRVDIQQAFLGPYGALSDVPSDRARATAVLIGVAAREGRPAGETLQTLADHLRTVQQTESAARRELASITGTLSHTAALFGPLVGGATFQWQQKWLR
;
A
#
# COMPACT_ATOMS: atom_id res chain seq x y z
N MET A 1 -8.11 3.62 26.30
CA MET A 1 -7.60 4.78 27.07
C MET A 1 -6.07 4.82 27.18
N GLN A 2 -5.38 3.76 27.65
CA GLN A 2 -3.91 3.76 27.75
C GLN A 2 -3.14 3.81 26.42
N GLN A 3 -3.76 3.45 25.29
CA GLN A 3 -3.08 3.29 24.01
C GLN A 3 -3.23 4.48 23.04
N GLU A 4 -4.29 5.28 23.17
CA GLU A 4 -4.29 6.66 22.63
C GLU A 4 -3.15 7.46 23.26
N LEU A 5 -2.93 7.29 24.56
CA LEU A 5 -1.80 7.84 25.31
C LEU A 5 -0.42 7.45 24.75
N ILE A 6 -0.24 6.25 24.17
CA ILE A 6 1.06 5.77 23.65
C ILE A 6 1.32 6.22 22.20
N LEU A 7 0.29 6.27 21.36
CA LEU A 7 0.40 6.83 20.00
C LEU A 7 0.62 8.35 20.06
N ASP A 8 -0.07 9.02 20.98
CA ASP A 8 0.18 10.43 21.27
C ASP A 8 1.60 10.61 21.86
N ASN A 9 2.10 9.67 22.67
CA ASN A 9 3.49 9.67 23.15
C ASN A 9 4.52 9.47 22.02
N THR A 10 4.25 8.64 21.02
CA THR A 10 5.21 8.40 19.91
C THR A 10 5.22 9.56 18.93
N ALA A 11 4.05 10.05 18.54
CA ALA A 11 3.92 11.23 17.70
C ALA A 11 4.46 12.48 18.38
N SER A 12 4.21 12.65 19.70
CA SER A 12 4.79 13.74 20.48
C SER A 12 6.31 13.60 20.68
N ARG A 13 6.84 12.39 20.87
CA ARG A 13 8.29 12.14 20.90
C ARG A 13 8.96 12.49 19.58
N ILE A 14 8.37 12.09 18.45
CA ILE A 14 8.87 12.46 17.12
C ILE A 14 8.83 13.98 16.96
N LYS A 15 7.70 14.64 17.27
CA LYS A 15 7.58 16.11 17.25
C LYS A 15 8.64 16.79 18.12
N LYS A 16 8.88 16.26 19.33
CA LYS A 16 9.86 16.79 20.28
C LYS A 16 11.29 16.62 19.76
N LEU A 17 11.63 15.44 19.24
CA LEU A 17 12.93 15.16 18.63
C LEU A 17 13.18 16.03 17.40
N THR A 18 12.20 16.16 16.49
CA THR A 18 12.31 17.05 15.32
C THR A 18 12.55 18.50 15.75
N ARG A 19 11.86 18.98 16.79
CA ARG A 19 12.07 20.34 17.30
C ARG A 19 13.44 20.51 17.95
N ILE A 20 13.91 19.53 18.73
CA ILE A 20 15.24 19.57 19.36
C ILE A 20 16.33 19.61 18.28
N LEU A 21 16.21 18.77 17.25
CA LEU A 21 17.16 18.74 16.13
C LEU A 21 17.12 20.04 15.32
N ALA A 22 15.93 20.57 15.03
CA ALA A 22 15.81 21.83 14.30
C ALA A 22 16.46 23.01 15.02
N ASN A 23 16.36 23.07 16.36
CA ASN A 23 16.96 24.14 17.16
C ASN A 23 18.50 24.15 17.14
N GLN A 24 19.14 23.07 16.67
CA GLN A 24 20.59 23.01 16.53
C GLN A 24 21.08 23.54 15.17
N TYR A 25 20.17 23.83 14.24
CA TYR A 25 20.53 24.38 12.94
C TYR A 25 20.61 25.91 13.01
N PRO A 26 21.76 26.53 12.69
CA PRO A 26 21.97 27.96 12.91
C PRO A 26 21.43 28.88 11.78
N GLY A 27 20.96 28.32 10.65
CA GLY A 27 20.56 29.10 9.47
C GLY A 27 19.04 29.16 9.24
N ASP A 28 18.60 30.17 8.51
CA ASP A 28 17.22 30.25 8.01
C ASP A 28 16.98 29.26 6.87
N VAL A 29 15.85 28.58 6.92
CA VAL A 29 15.47 27.57 5.93
C VAL A 29 14.10 27.92 5.34
N SER A 30 14.04 28.09 4.03
CA SER A 30 12.78 28.32 3.30
C SER A 30 12.22 27.01 2.75
N ALA A 31 10.94 26.72 3.03
CA ALA A 31 10.25 25.58 2.44
C ALA A 31 9.66 25.93 1.07
N THR A 32 9.72 24.99 0.12
CA THR A 32 9.08 25.17 -1.18
C THR A 32 7.55 25.09 -1.05
N PRO A 33 6.77 25.82 -1.87
CA PRO A 33 5.30 25.78 -1.81
C PRO A 33 4.70 24.39 -2.01
N GLU A 34 5.37 23.54 -2.78
CA GLU A 34 4.98 22.13 -2.98
C GLU A 34 5.14 21.30 -1.70
N PHE A 35 6.24 21.50 -0.98
CA PHE A 35 6.49 20.83 0.31
C PHE A 35 5.47 21.24 1.37
N VAL A 36 5.12 22.52 1.44
CA VAL A 36 4.07 23.03 2.36
C VAL A 36 2.72 22.36 2.05
N ARG A 37 2.33 22.31 0.76
CA ARG A 37 1.10 21.63 0.33
C ARG A 37 1.10 20.14 0.63
N ALA A 38 2.25 19.48 0.51
CA ALA A 38 2.41 18.06 0.83
C ALA A 38 2.20 17.80 2.33
N LEU A 39 2.79 18.62 3.20
CA LEU A 39 2.64 18.50 4.65
C LEU A 39 1.21 18.80 5.12
N ALA A 40 0.56 19.81 4.53
CA ALA A 40 -0.85 20.10 4.78
C ALA A 40 -1.74 18.90 4.44
N PHE A 41 -1.52 18.27 3.27
CA PHE A 41 -2.26 17.08 2.85
C PHE A 41 -2.00 15.86 3.76
N LEU A 42 -0.78 15.71 4.28
CA LEU A 42 -0.44 14.65 5.23
C LEU A 42 -1.00 14.90 6.63
N ASN A 43 -1.60 16.08 6.88
CA ASN A 43 -2.09 16.54 8.17
C ASN A 43 -0.97 16.60 9.24
N VAL A 44 0.23 17.01 8.81
CA VAL A 44 1.39 17.13 9.69
C VAL A 44 1.37 18.49 10.39
N SER A 45 1.07 18.48 11.68
CA SER A 45 1.05 19.69 12.54
C SER A 45 2.40 20.37 12.80
N ILE A 46 3.49 19.94 12.17
CA ILE A 46 4.85 20.48 12.38
C ILE A 46 5.12 21.53 11.29
N ARG A 47 5.76 22.64 11.66
CA ARG A 47 6.18 23.67 10.71
C ARG A 47 7.14 23.09 9.66
N PRO A 48 6.94 23.38 8.36
CA PRO A 48 7.79 22.87 7.28
C PRO A 48 9.28 23.12 7.48
N GLU A 49 9.64 24.31 7.96
CA GLU A 49 11.01 24.77 8.17
C GLU A 49 11.70 23.94 9.25
N THR A 50 10.96 23.55 10.29
CA THR A 50 11.45 22.69 11.38
C THR A 50 11.82 21.29 10.88
N ILE A 51 11.08 20.76 9.89
CA ILE A 51 11.37 19.43 9.33
C ILE A 51 12.66 19.47 8.50
N ILE A 52 12.83 20.51 7.68
CA ILE A 52 14.01 20.65 6.82
C ILE A 52 15.26 20.89 7.68
N ALA A 53 15.18 21.79 8.68
CA ALA A 53 16.27 22.05 9.61
C ALA A 53 16.69 20.79 10.40
N ALA A 54 15.71 20.03 10.89
CA ALA A 54 15.98 18.75 11.54
C ALA A 54 16.64 17.73 10.60
N GLY A 55 16.28 17.72 9.32
CA GLY A 55 16.91 16.88 8.29
C GLY A 55 18.38 17.18 8.08
N TYR A 56 18.75 18.47 8.02
CA TYR A 56 20.15 18.89 7.91
C TYR A 56 20.98 18.47 9.12
N VAL A 57 20.43 18.61 10.33
CA VAL A 57 21.11 18.19 11.56
C VAL A 57 21.19 16.66 11.66
N LEU A 58 20.18 15.93 11.19
CA LEU A 58 20.17 14.46 11.21
C LEU A 58 21.15 13.84 10.21
N ALA A 59 21.47 14.52 9.11
CA ALA A 59 22.41 14.03 8.10
C ALA A 59 23.82 13.77 8.65
N VAL A 60 24.29 14.62 9.57
CA VAL A 60 25.62 14.53 10.19
C VAL A 60 25.80 13.27 11.05
N PRO A 61 24.97 12.99 12.08
CA PRO A 61 25.09 11.78 12.89
C PRO A 61 24.82 10.50 12.10
N VAL A 62 23.93 10.54 11.09
CA VAL A 62 23.73 9.38 10.20
C VAL A 62 24.98 9.11 9.36
N GLY A 63 25.62 10.16 8.82
CA GLY A 63 26.91 10.06 8.14
C GLY A 63 27.96 9.41 9.04
N ILE A 64 28.15 9.94 10.25
CA ILE A 64 29.13 9.44 11.23
C ILE A 64 28.85 7.98 11.61
N LEU A 65 27.60 7.63 11.94
CA LEU A 65 27.22 6.26 12.29
C LEU A 65 27.50 5.30 11.13
N THR A 66 27.23 5.74 9.90
CA THR A 66 27.51 4.93 8.73
C THR A 66 29.01 4.72 8.54
N SER A 67 29.83 5.76 8.73
CA SER A 67 31.29 5.62 8.71
C SER A 67 31.77 4.61 9.76
N VAL A 68 31.25 4.68 10.99
CA VAL A 68 31.61 3.77 12.09
C VAL A 68 31.24 2.33 11.76
N CYS A 69 30.03 2.09 11.23
CA CYS A 69 29.62 0.75 10.81
C CYS A 69 30.47 0.20 9.67
N LEU A 70 30.84 1.03 8.69
CA LEU A 70 31.67 0.63 7.55
C LEU A 70 33.09 0.29 8.01
N VAL A 71 33.68 1.11 8.88
CA VAL A 71 34.99 0.82 9.51
C VAL A 71 34.94 -0.44 10.36
N GLY A 72 33.89 -0.63 11.17
CA GLY A 72 33.68 -1.83 11.98
C GLY A 72 33.54 -3.09 11.14
N GLY A 73 32.85 -3.02 10.00
CA GLY A 73 32.74 -4.11 9.03
C GLY A 73 34.09 -4.46 8.41
N ILE A 74 34.88 -3.47 7.99
CA ILE A 74 36.23 -3.66 7.46
C ILE A 74 37.15 -4.32 8.50
N ALA A 75 37.05 -3.91 9.77
CA ALA A 75 37.81 -4.49 10.87
C ALA A 75 37.44 -5.95 11.15
N LEU A 76 36.14 -6.30 11.07
CA LEU A 76 35.65 -7.67 11.25
C LEU A 76 36.17 -8.63 10.17
N ILE A 77 36.40 -8.14 8.96
CA ILE A 77 36.93 -8.93 7.84
C ILE A 77 38.47 -9.12 7.95
N GLY A 78 39.12 -8.46 8.93
CA GLY A 78 40.56 -8.57 9.17
C GLY A 78 41.42 -7.83 8.14
N THR A 79 40.82 -6.94 7.35
CA THR A 79 41.55 -6.15 6.36
C THR A 79 42.21 -4.91 6.99
N PRO A 80 43.48 -4.61 6.68
CA PRO A 80 44.15 -3.44 7.24
C PRO A 80 43.52 -2.14 6.71
N LEU A 81 43.26 -1.19 7.62
CA LEU A 81 42.74 0.14 7.30
C LEU A 81 43.78 0.97 6.54
N SER A 82 43.74 0.90 5.22
CA SER A 82 44.54 1.77 4.35
C SER A 82 43.94 3.18 4.26
N LEU A 83 44.78 4.19 3.98
CA LEU A 83 44.33 5.58 3.76
C LEU A 83 43.26 5.65 2.65
N ARG A 84 43.41 4.84 1.59
CA ARG A 84 42.45 4.75 0.48
C ARG A 84 41.09 4.23 0.95
N ALA A 85 41.07 3.20 1.81
CA ALA A 85 39.83 2.67 2.37
C ALA A 85 39.11 3.72 3.22
N LEU A 86 39.85 4.49 4.03
CA LEU A 86 39.30 5.55 4.85
C LEU A 86 38.68 6.68 4.02
N CYS A 87 39.35 7.09 2.93
CA CYS A 87 38.80 8.06 1.98
C CYS A 87 37.50 7.56 1.32
N VAL A 88 37.45 6.29 0.92
CA VAL A 88 36.24 5.69 0.32
C VAL A 88 35.09 5.64 1.35
N VAL A 89 35.37 5.26 2.59
CA VAL A 89 34.39 5.29 3.69
C VAL A 89 33.84 6.70 3.88
N LEU A 90 34.71 7.71 3.96
CA LEU A 90 34.31 9.11 4.15
C LEU A 90 33.43 9.61 3.00
N LEU A 91 33.81 9.34 1.75
CA LEU A 91 33.02 9.70 0.57
C LEU A 91 31.64 9.03 0.56
N LEU A 92 31.58 7.73 0.87
CA LEU A 92 30.32 6.99 0.97
C LEU A 92 29.44 7.55 2.08
N SER A 93 29.99 7.80 3.26
CA SER A 93 29.23 8.38 4.38
C SER A 93 28.76 9.81 4.10
N GLY A 94 29.57 10.62 3.41
CA GLY A 94 29.19 11.96 2.98
C GLY A 94 28.06 11.93 1.96
N ALA A 95 28.15 11.03 0.97
CA ALA A 95 27.08 10.80 0.00
C ALA A 95 25.78 10.35 0.67
N ILE A 96 25.85 9.49 1.69
CA ILE A 96 24.69 9.07 2.49
C ILE A 96 24.12 10.24 3.29
N GLY A 97 24.97 11.07 3.91
CA GLY A 97 24.53 12.29 4.60
C GLY A 97 23.78 13.25 3.66
N VAL A 98 24.32 13.52 2.47
CA VAL A 98 23.62 14.30 1.44
C VAL A 98 22.32 13.62 1.03
N GLY A 99 22.33 12.30 0.86
CA GLY A 99 21.15 11.49 0.58
C GLY A 99 20.04 11.67 1.63
N VAL A 100 20.38 11.74 2.92
CA VAL A 100 19.43 12.01 4.02
C VAL A 100 18.79 13.38 3.89
N THR A 101 19.57 14.41 3.54
CA THR A 101 19.03 15.77 3.33
C THR A 101 18.04 15.81 2.17
N TYR A 102 18.41 15.18 1.04
CA TYR A 102 17.55 15.06 -0.12
C TYR A 102 16.27 14.30 0.24
N LEU A 103 16.39 13.13 0.86
CA LEU A 103 15.26 12.33 1.32
C LEU A 103 14.32 13.13 2.23
N THR A 104 14.82 13.98 3.12
CA THR A 104 13.96 14.75 4.03
C THR A 104 13.05 15.73 3.29
N GLN A 105 13.49 16.25 2.14
CA GLN A 105 12.70 17.18 1.32
C GLN A 105 11.78 16.45 0.34
N THR A 106 12.27 15.39 -0.30
CA THR A 106 11.52 14.69 -1.34
C THR A 106 10.52 13.68 -0.76
N LEU A 107 10.80 13.09 0.41
CA LEU A 107 9.97 12.04 1.01
C LEU A 107 8.56 12.54 1.36
N PRO A 108 8.34 13.71 1.97
CA PRO A 108 6.98 14.19 2.25
C PRO A 108 6.17 14.44 0.98
N ILE A 109 6.79 14.97 -0.08
CA ILE A 109 6.15 15.17 -1.38
C ILE A 109 5.78 13.81 -1.98
N ALA A 110 6.72 12.85 -1.99
CA ALA A 110 6.47 11.49 -2.46
C ALA A 110 5.37 10.80 -1.65
N LEU A 111 5.38 10.91 -0.32
CA LEU A 111 4.36 10.34 0.57
C LEU A 111 2.99 10.99 0.38
N ALA A 112 2.92 12.31 0.18
CA ALA A 112 1.68 13.01 -0.11
C ALA A 112 1.10 12.56 -1.46
N THR A 113 1.94 12.47 -2.49
CA THR A 113 1.56 11.95 -3.81
C THR A 113 1.11 10.50 -3.72
N LEU A 114 1.82 9.65 -2.96
CA LEU A 114 1.40 8.27 -2.68
C LEU A 114 0.06 8.22 -1.95
N ARG A 115 -0.17 9.07 -0.96
CA ARG A 115 -1.44 9.09 -0.20
C ARG A 115 -2.61 9.60 -1.05
N ARG A 116 -2.39 10.61 -1.91
CA ARG A 116 -3.39 11.09 -2.90
C ARG A 116 -3.74 9.99 -3.88
N THR A 117 -2.73 9.37 -4.48
CA THR A 117 -2.96 8.28 -5.43
C THR A 117 -3.65 7.09 -4.75
N ARG A 118 -3.30 6.73 -3.50
CA ARG A 118 -4.06 5.72 -2.71
C ARG A 118 -5.51 6.08 -2.51
N ALA A 119 -5.80 7.35 -2.24
CA ALA A 119 -7.15 7.82 -2.04
C ALA A 119 -8.02 7.64 -3.29
N LEU A 120 -7.44 7.69 -4.49
CA LEU A 120 -8.15 7.44 -5.76
C LEU A 120 -8.68 6.01 -5.90
N GLY A 121 -8.13 5.03 -5.17
CA GLY A 121 -8.70 3.68 -5.12
C GLY A 121 -10.14 3.66 -4.58
N ALA A 122 -10.54 4.67 -3.80
CA ALA A 122 -11.90 4.83 -3.30
C ALA A 122 -12.83 5.58 -4.28
N ALA A 123 -12.32 6.05 -5.42
CA ALA A 123 -13.09 6.87 -6.36
C ALA A 123 -14.36 6.18 -6.91
N PRO A 124 -14.35 4.90 -7.34
CA PRO A 124 -15.57 4.22 -7.78
C PRO A 124 -16.60 4.09 -6.68
N GLY A 125 -16.17 3.79 -5.45
CA GLY A 125 -17.07 3.71 -4.31
C GLY A 125 -17.67 5.07 -3.97
N LEU A 126 -16.91 6.17 -4.12
CA LEU A 126 -17.42 7.53 -3.94
C LEU A 126 -18.43 7.90 -5.01
N VAL A 127 -18.08 7.71 -6.28
CA VAL A 127 -18.93 8.00 -7.45
C VAL A 127 -20.20 7.14 -7.41
N GLY A 128 -20.10 5.85 -7.11
CA GLY A 128 -21.25 4.95 -7.00
C GLY A 128 -22.21 5.35 -5.88
N ARG A 129 -21.71 5.89 -4.76
CA ARG A 129 -22.56 6.43 -3.68
C ARG A 129 -23.25 7.73 -4.05
N ILE A 130 -22.59 8.59 -4.82
CA ILE A 130 -23.22 9.77 -5.42
C ILE A 130 -24.32 9.31 -6.38
N GLY A 131 -23.99 8.43 -7.33
CA GLY A 131 -24.93 7.91 -8.33
C GLY A 131 -26.16 7.23 -7.72
N LEU A 132 -25.99 6.34 -6.74
CA LEU A 132 -27.12 5.75 -6.01
C LEU A 132 -28.00 6.82 -5.36
N ARG A 133 -27.40 7.81 -4.70
CA ARG A 133 -28.20 8.85 -4.02
C ARG A 133 -28.90 9.77 -5.01
N LEU A 134 -28.36 9.95 -6.22
CA LEU A 134 -29.01 10.62 -7.33
C LEU A 134 -30.20 9.81 -7.88
N GLN A 135 -30.06 8.48 -7.98
CA GLN A 135 -31.15 7.58 -8.43
C GLN A 135 -32.34 7.59 -7.45
N LEU A 136 -32.09 7.75 -6.14
CA LEU A 136 -33.13 7.86 -5.11
C LEU A 136 -33.70 9.30 -4.97
N ASP A 137 -33.81 10.05 -6.06
CA ASP A 137 -34.30 11.43 -6.14
C ASP A 137 -33.63 12.44 -5.18
N GLY A 138 -32.30 12.33 -5.05
CA GLY A 138 -31.48 13.29 -4.32
C GLY A 138 -30.95 14.40 -5.23
N PRO A 139 -30.99 15.69 -4.82
CA PRO A 139 -30.23 16.74 -5.48
C PRO A 139 -28.72 16.48 -5.27
N PRO A 140 -27.86 16.96 -6.18
CA PRO A 140 -26.44 16.65 -6.20
C PRO A 140 -25.69 16.99 -4.90
N GLU A 141 -26.19 17.94 -4.12
CA GLU A 141 -25.66 18.35 -2.81
C GLU A 141 -25.87 17.25 -1.79
N ARG A 142 -27.10 16.73 -1.72
CA ARG A 142 -27.45 15.64 -0.80
C ARG A 142 -26.71 14.37 -1.19
N ALA A 143 -26.53 14.12 -2.48
CA ALA A 143 -25.75 13.00 -2.99
C ALA A 143 -24.27 13.12 -2.61
N SER A 144 -23.67 14.29 -2.80
CA SER A 144 -22.28 14.57 -2.44
C SER A 144 -22.06 14.50 -0.93
N ALA A 145 -22.95 15.09 -0.13
CA ALA A 145 -22.87 15.06 1.32
C ALA A 145 -23.10 13.64 1.88
N PHE A 146 -23.98 12.85 1.25
CA PHE A 146 -24.15 11.44 1.58
C PHE A 146 -22.89 10.64 1.29
N ALA A 147 -22.29 10.80 0.11
CA ALA A 147 -21.04 10.14 -0.26
C ALA A 147 -19.83 10.63 0.56
N ALA A 148 -19.85 11.85 1.07
CA ALA A 148 -18.83 12.34 1.99
C ALA A 148 -18.96 11.66 3.37
N ARG A 149 -20.15 11.70 3.98
CA ARG A 149 -20.40 11.16 5.34
C ARG A 149 -20.33 9.64 5.43
N THR A 150 -20.75 8.93 4.39
CA THR A 150 -20.70 7.45 4.38
C THR A 150 -19.36 6.91 3.92
N GLY A 151 -18.44 7.80 3.53
CA GLY A 151 -17.14 7.44 3.00
C GLY A 151 -16.08 7.50 4.07
N THR A 152 -15.05 6.69 3.89
CA THR A 152 -13.87 6.68 4.76
C THR A 152 -12.64 7.04 3.96
N GLY A 153 -11.66 7.65 4.66
CA GLY A 153 -10.36 7.98 4.09
C GLY A 153 -10.28 9.33 3.36
N PRO A 154 -9.10 9.65 2.81
CA PRO A 154 -8.75 11.02 2.41
C PRO A 154 -9.62 11.60 1.29
N LEU A 155 -10.14 10.74 0.40
CA LEU A 155 -10.98 11.18 -0.71
C LEU A 155 -12.36 11.64 -0.20
N ALA A 156 -12.95 10.90 0.74
CA ALA A 156 -14.21 11.26 1.38
C ALA A 156 -14.06 12.49 2.28
N GLU A 157 -12.96 12.59 3.03
CA GLU A 157 -12.61 13.77 3.84
C GLU A 157 -12.44 15.02 2.97
N SER A 158 -11.75 14.89 1.83
CA SER A 158 -11.61 15.98 0.86
C SER A 158 -12.97 16.38 0.28
N LEU A 159 -13.83 15.42 -0.11
CA LEU A 159 -15.19 15.74 -0.56
C LEU A 159 -16.00 16.43 0.54
N GLN A 160 -15.93 15.95 1.78
CA GLN A 160 -16.61 16.55 2.94
C GLN A 160 -16.18 18.02 3.12
N ALA A 161 -14.87 18.29 3.10
CA ALA A 161 -14.35 19.64 3.20
C ALA A 161 -14.83 20.57 2.08
N HIS A 162 -15.06 20.06 0.87
CA HIS A 162 -15.62 20.82 -0.24
C HIS A 162 -17.13 21.03 -0.14
N VAL A 163 -17.87 20.02 0.34
CA VAL A 163 -19.31 20.09 0.59
C VAL A 163 -19.61 21.07 1.73
N ASP A 164 -18.76 21.14 2.75
CA ASP A 164 -18.93 22.04 3.90
C ASP A 164 -18.61 23.51 3.56
N GLN A 165 -17.89 23.79 2.46
CA GLN A 165 -17.54 25.15 2.01
C GLN A 165 -18.63 25.83 1.15
N THR A 166 -19.92 25.56 1.43
CA THR A 166 -21.06 25.77 0.51
C THR A 166 -21.56 27.20 0.30
N ASN A 167 -20.73 28.23 0.47
CA ASN A 167 -21.12 29.63 0.17
C ASN A 167 -21.30 29.94 -1.33
N MET A 168 -21.07 28.97 -2.25
CA MET A 168 -20.95 29.22 -3.70
C MET A 168 -22.00 28.50 -4.56
N GLY A 169 -23.07 27.96 -3.96
CA GLY A 169 -24.18 27.33 -4.67
C GLY A 169 -24.18 25.79 -4.64
N PRO A 170 -25.25 25.16 -5.15
CA PRO A 170 -25.55 23.75 -4.91
C PRO A 170 -24.38 22.84 -5.39
N THR A 171 -23.96 22.96 -6.65
CA THR A 171 -23.01 22.01 -7.25
C THR A 171 -21.55 22.46 -7.19
N ALA A 172 -21.29 23.63 -6.60
CA ALA A 172 -19.99 24.26 -6.60
C ALA A 172 -18.95 23.46 -5.80
N GLY A 173 -19.35 22.86 -4.68
CA GLY A 173 -18.48 22.01 -3.87
C GLY A 173 -17.99 20.78 -4.65
N LEU A 174 -18.91 20.09 -5.32
CA LEU A 174 -18.60 18.88 -6.11
C LEU A 174 -17.67 19.19 -7.29
N MET A 175 -17.91 20.29 -8.00
CA MET A 175 -17.08 20.67 -9.16
C MET A 175 -15.72 21.21 -8.75
N ARG A 176 -15.63 21.93 -7.63
CA ARG A 176 -14.33 22.34 -7.06
C ARG A 176 -13.50 21.13 -6.65
N PHE A 177 -14.11 20.15 -6.00
CA PHE A 177 -13.49 18.86 -5.72
C PHE A 177 -13.03 18.17 -7.00
N ALA A 178 -13.88 18.07 -8.03
CA ALA A 178 -13.52 17.48 -9.32
C ALA A 178 -12.29 18.17 -9.95
N SER A 179 -12.26 19.50 -9.91
CA SER A 179 -11.16 20.31 -10.43
C SER A 179 -9.85 20.16 -9.64
N GLU A 180 -9.93 20.02 -8.31
CA GLU A 180 -8.77 19.77 -7.46
C GLU A 180 -8.14 18.44 -7.83
N TRP A 181 -8.95 17.39 -8.01
CA TRP A 181 -8.44 16.03 -8.24
C TRP A 181 -8.06 15.72 -9.70
N LYS A 182 -8.43 16.59 -10.64
CA LYS A 182 -8.13 16.47 -12.09
C LYS A 182 -6.66 16.16 -12.42
N PRO A 183 -5.64 16.82 -11.82
CA PRO A 183 -4.24 16.57 -12.15
C PRO A 183 -3.79 15.13 -11.84
N TRP A 184 -4.46 14.47 -10.89
CA TRP A 184 -4.12 13.11 -10.47
C TRP A 184 -5.01 12.04 -11.11
N PHE A 185 -6.28 12.36 -11.39
CA PHE A 185 -7.22 11.39 -11.96
C PHE A 185 -8.33 12.04 -12.77
N ARG A 186 -8.03 12.38 -14.03
CA ARG A 186 -8.99 12.94 -14.99
C ARG A 186 -10.30 12.15 -15.13
N PRO A 187 -10.34 10.81 -15.09
CA PRO A 187 -11.60 10.07 -15.16
C PRO A 187 -12.59 10.39 -14.03
N LEU A 188 -12.11 10.75 -12.83
CA LEU A 188 -12.99 11.19 -11.74
C LEU A 188 -13.66 12.53 -12.06
N GLU A 189 -12.92 13.50 -12.59
CA GLU A 189 -13.50 14.77 -13.05
C GLU A 189 -14.59 14.49 -14.10
N ARG A 190 -14.27 13.70 -15.13
CA ARG A 190 -15.24 13.33 -16.19
C ARG A 190 -16.49 12.67 -15.60
N SER A 191 -16.31 11.72 -14.70
CA SER A 191 -17.40 11.01 -14.03
C SER A 191 -18.31 11.96 -13.24
N LEU A 192 -17.74 12.85 -12.43
CA LEU A 192 -18.52 13.81 -11.66
C LEU A 192 -19.24 14.84 -12.53
N THR A 193 -18.64 15.26 -13.64
CA THR A 193 -19.30 16.13 -14.63
C THR A 193 -20.50 15.42 -15.28
N LEU A 194 -20.37 14.13 -15.62
CA LEU A 194 -21.47 13.33 -16.16
C LEU A 194 -22.59 13.14 -15.13
N LEU A 195 -22.24 12.82 -13.87
CA LEU A 195 -23.23 12.72 -12.79
C LEU A 195 -23.96 14.05 -12.53
N ARG A 196 -23.26 15.18 -12.66
CA ARG A 196 -23.90 16.50 -12.58
C ARG A 196 -24.85 16.71 -13.74
N ALA A 197 -24.45 16.38 -14.97
CA ALA A 197 -25.30 16.52 -16.14
C ALA A 197 -26.55 15.63 -16.07
N ALA A 198 -26.43 14.44 -15.48
CA ALA A 198 -27.54 13.50 -15.29
C ALA A 198 -28.71 14.08 -14.47
N VAL A 199 -28.45 15.05 -13.59
CA VAL A 199 -29.52 15.73 -12.82
C VAL A 199 -30.45 16.54 -13.71
N ASP A 200 -29.93 17.08 -14.82
CA ASP A 200 -30.70 17.90 -15.76
C ASP A 200 -31.30 17.03 -16.90
N THR A 201 -31.06 15.72 -16.88
CA THR A 201 -31.59 14.74 -17.85
C THR A 201 -33.04 14.36 -17.52
N PRO A 202 -33.89 14.10 -18.55
CA PRO A 202 -35.25 13.60 -18.35
C PRO A 202 -35.30 12.35 -17.44
N PRO A 203 -36.37 12.17 -16.63
CA PRO A 203 -36.47 11.06 -15.70
C PRO A 203 -36.27 9.68 -16.32
N GLU A 204 -36.75 9.49 -17.56
CA GLU A 204 -36.62 8.26 -18.34
C GLU A 204 -35.17 7.87 -18.67
N ASP A 205 -34.30 8.86 -18.92
CA ASP A 205 -32.90 8.65 -19.32
C ASP A 205 -31.91 8.88 -18.17
N ARG A 206 -32.40 9.33 -17.00
CA ARG A 206 -31.57 9.73 -15.86
C ARG A 206 -30.73 8.57 -15.32
N THR A 207 -31.31 7.38 -15.24
CA THR A 207 -30.62 6.19 -14.76
C THR A 207 -29.42 5.87 -15.66
N ASP A 208 -29.61 5.84 -16.97
CA ASP A 208 -28.56 5.58 -17.96
C ASP A 208 -27.47 6.68 -17.95
N ALA A 209 -27.87 7.94 -17.73
CA ALA A 209 -26.92 9.04 -17.59
C ALA A 209 -26.07 8.93 -16.31
N ILE A 210 -26.66 8.47 -15.20
CA ILE A 210 -25.94 8.18 -13.96
C ILE A 210 -24.97 7.02 -14.17
N GLU A 211 -25.42 5.93 -14.80
CA GLU A 211 -24.60 4.76 -15.10
C GLU A 211 -23.42 5.12 -16.00
N SER A 212 -23.65 5.93 -17.04
CA SER A 212 -22.58 6.47 -17.89
C SER A 212 -21.52 7.25 -17.10
N GLY A 213 -21.94 7.98 -16.06
CA GLY A 213 -21.05 8.66 -15.13
C GLY A 213 -20.20 7.69 -14.30
N ILE A 214 -20.80 6.60 -13.79
CA ILE A 214 -20.08 5.59 -13.01
C ILE A 214 -19.13 4.77 -13.90
N ASP A 215 -19.58 4.40 -15.10
CA ASP A 215 -18.75 3.69 -16.08
C ASP A 215 -17.53 4.50 -16.52
N ALA A 216 -17.64 5.82 -16.59
CA ALA A 216 -16.50 6.68 -16.90
C ALA A 216 -15.36 6.54 -15.87
N VAL A 217 -15.66 6.41 -14.57
CA VAL A 217 -14.62 6.22 -13.54
C VAL A 217 -14.06 4.79 -13.57
N LEU A 218 -14.92 3.78 -13.78
CA LEU A 218 -14.51 2.38 -13.87
C LEU A 218 -13.62 2.11 -15.10
N SER A 219 -14.03 2.60 -16.26
CA SER A 219 -13.24 2.55 -17.50
C SER A 219 -11.93 3.32 -17.35
N GLY A 220 -11.94 4.45 -16.64
CA GLY A 220 -10.74 5.20 -16.26
C GLY A 220 -9.74 4.39 -15.44
N ILE A 221 -10.20 3.58 -14.49
CA ILE A 221 -9.33 2.69 -13.72
C ILE A 221 -8.77 1.58 -14.60
N ARG A 222 -9.61 0.98 -15.47
CA ARG A 222 -9.19 -0.07 -16.40
C ARG A 222 -8.09 0.43 -17.33
N SER A 223 -8.28 1.60 -17.94
CA SER A 223 -7.29 2.21 -18.86
C SER A 223 -6.00 2.60 -18.15
N THR A 224 -6.08 3.18 -16.94
CA THR A 224 -4.91 3.53 -16.12
C THR A 224 -4.11 2.29 -15.74
N THR A 225 -4.79 1.20 -15.40
CA THR A 225 -4.17 -0.06 -15.01
C THR A 225 -3.49 -0.74 -16.19
N ALA A 226 -4.14 -0.79 -17.35
CA ALA A 226 -3.56 -1.32 -18.58
C ALA A 226 -2.33 -0.51 -19.03
N GLY A 227 -2.41 0.82 -18.96
CA GLY A 227 -1.28 1.70 -19.25
C GLY A 227 -0.08 1.43 -18.34
N PHE A 228 -0.31 1.25 -17.05
CA PHE A 228 0.76 0.92 -16.11
C PHE A 228 1.44 -0.41 -16.44
N ALA A 229 0.68 -1.46 -16.71
CA ALA A 229 1.26 -2.77 -16.96
C ALA A 229 2.20 -2.77 -18.18
N GLY A 230 1.87 -1.99 -19.21
CA GLY A 230 2.77 -1.71 -20.33
C GLY A 230 4.06 -1.00 -19.90
N THR A 231 3.97 0.04 -19.05
CA THR A 231 5.15 0.82 -18.60
C THR A 231 6.08 0.05 -17.67
N VAL A 232 5.57 -0.87 -16.85
CA VAL A 232 6.37 -1.62 -15.85
C VAL A 232 7.22 -2.71 -16.48
N ARG A 233 6.79 -3.24 -17.62
CA ARG A 233 7.47 -4.38 -18.26
C ARG A 233 8.94 -4.08 -18.56
N GLY A 234 9.25 -2.88 -19.08
CA GLY A 234 10.63 -2.47 -19.36
C GLY A 234 11.51 -2.43 -18.10
N PRO A 235 11.16 -1.61 -17.09
CA PRO A 235 11.88 -1.53 -15.82
C PRO A 235 11.99 -2.88 -15.09
N ALA A 236 10.94 -3.70 -15.10
CA ALA A 236 10.97 -5.02 -14.48
C ALA A 236 11.92 -5.99 -15.19
N SER A 237 11.94 -5.97 -16.54
CA SER A 237 12.94 -6.70 -17.33
C SER A 237 14.36 -6.19 -17.07
N GLY A 238 14.52 -4.88 -16.86
CA GLY A 238 15.78 -4.29 -16.40
C GLY A 238 16.20 -4.85 -15.04
N LEU A 239 15.26 -4.94 -14.09
CA LEU A 239 15.51 -5.55 -12.78
C LEU A 239 15.95 -7.02 -12.90
N TYR A 240 15.40 -7.76 -13.87
CA TYR A 240 15.82 -9.13 -14.16
C TYR A 240 17.25 -9.17 -14.72
N ALA A 241 17.53 -8.34 -15.73
CA ALA A 241 18.83 -8.29 -16.36
C ALA A 241 19.93 -7.89 -15.36
N PHE A 242 19.71 -6.83 -14.58
CA PHE A 242 20.71 -6.30 -13.65
C PHE A 242 20.71 -7.00 -12.29
N GLY A 243 19.59 -7.56 -11.86
CA GLY A 243 19.45 -8.15 -10.51
C GLY A 243 19.55 -9.66 -10.46
N VAL A 244 19.40 -10.35 -11.60
CA VAL A 244 19.52 -11.80 -11.68
C VAL A 244 20.62 -12.18 -12.67
N LEU A 245 20.46 -11.81 -13.94
CA LEU A 245 21.39 -12.27 -15.00
C LEU A 245 22.80 -11.72 -14.85
N LEU A 246 22.96 -10.41 -14.63
CA LEU A 246 24.27 -9.78 -14.50
C LEU A 246 25.06 -10.34 -13.30
N PRO A 247 24.50 -10.46 -12.08
CA PRO A 247 25.17 -11.12 -10.96
C PRO A 247 25.61 -12.55 -11.28
N LEU A 248 24.71 -13.35 -11.88
CA LEU A 248 24.99 -14.74 -12.24
C LEU A 248 26.13 -14.84 -13.26
N ALA A 249 26.09 -14.01 -14.30
CA ALA A 249 27.13 -13.95 -15.33
C ALA A 249 28.47 -13.49 -14.73
N LEU A 250 28.46 -12.47 -13.87
CA LEU A 250 29.67 -11.94 -13.23
C LEU A 250 30.35 -13.02 -12.37
N VAL A 251 29.57 -13.76 -11.58
CA VAL A 251 30.05 -14.87 -10.75
C VAL A 251 30.62 -16.01 -11.62
N GLY A 252 30.01 -16.31 -12.77
CA GLY A 252 30.51 -17.32 -13.70
C GLY A 252 31.76 -16.93 -14.48
N VAL A 253 31.88 -15.66 -14.89
CA VAL A 253 33.01 -15.16 -15.70
C VAL A 253 34.25 -14.88 -14.85
N LEU A 254 34.09 -14.54 -13.57
CA LEU A 254 35.20 -14.14 -12.70
C LEU A 254 36.33 -15.20 -12.60
N PRO A 255 36.04 -16.51 -12.40
CA PRO A 255 37.09 -17.54 -12.43
C PRO A 255 37.79 -17.65 -13.78
N ALA A 256 37.03 -17.57 -14.89
CA ALA A 256 37.57 -17.67 -16.24
C ALA A 256 38.48 -16.48 -16.60
N ALA A 257 38.08 -15.27 -16.23
CA ALA A 257 38.89 -14.07 -16.42
C ALA A 257 40.22 -14.14 -15.65
N ARG A 258 40.20 -14.64 -14.42
CA ARG A 258 41.41 -14.87 -13.63
C ARG A 258 42.31 -15.94 -14.24
N ALA A 259 41.75 -17.03 -14.77
CA ALA A 259 42.51 -18.06 -15.48
C ALA A 259 43.19 -17.51 -16.74
N GLY A 260 42.58 -16.53 -17.41
CA GLY A 260 43.17 -15.79 -18.54
C GLY A 260 44.19 -14.71 -18.15
N GLY A 261 44.59 -14.61 -16.88
CA GLY A 261 45.57 -13.62 -16.41
C GLY A 261 45.02 -12.22 -16.14
N VAL A 262 43.71 -12.01 -16.25
CA VAL A 262 43.07 -10.72 -15.94
C VAL A 262 42.86 -10.62 -14.43
N SER A 263 43.59 -9.71 -13.78
CA SER A 263 43.42 -9.43 -12.35
C SER A 263 42.35 -8.34 -12.14
N ILE A 264 41.15 -8.77 -11.75
CA ILE A 264 40.11 -7.85 -11.28
C ILE A 264 40.41 -7.51 -9.81
N PRO A 265 40.59 -6.22 -9.44
CA PRO A 265 40.83 -5.84 -8.06
C PRO A 265 39.68 -6.32 -7.17
N THR A 266 39.99 -7.09 -6.12
CA THR A 266 38.98 -7.63 -5.20
C THR A 266 38.09 -6.54 -4.62
N GLY A 267 38.66 -5.36 -4.31
CA GLY A 267 37.90 -4.22 -3.82
C GLY A 267 36.88 -3.65 -4.83
N ALA A 268 37.19 -3.67 -6.13
CA ALA A 268 36.25 -3.22 -7.16
C ALA A 268 35.07 -4.19 -7.30
N PHE A 269 35.34 -5.49 -7.20
CA PHE A 269 34.30 -6.52 -7.22
C PHE A 269 33.36 -6.42 -6.02
N VAL A 270 33.90 -6.32 -4.80
CA VAL A 270 33.13 -6.14 -3.55
C VAL A 270 32.29 -4.87 -3.62
N LEU A 271 32.88 -3.73 -4.02
CA LEU A 271 32.15 -2.46 -4.14
C LEU A 271 30.98 -2.57 -5.12
N PHE A 272 31.22 -3.17 -6.29
CA PHE A 272 30.20 -3.30 -7.33
C PHE A 272 29.07 -4.25 -6.90
N TYR A 273 29.42 -5.44 -6.42
CA TYR A 273 28.47 -6.51 -6.16
C TYR A 273 27.69 -6.32 -4.85
N ASP A 274 28.34 -5.85 -3.79
CA ASP A 274 27.72 -5.76 -2.46
C ASP A 274 27.08 -4.39 -2.18
N PHE A 275 27.49 -3.34 -2.90
CA PHE A 275 26.97 -1.99 -2.68
C PHE A 275 26.30 -1.40 -3.93
N LEU A 276 27.04 -1.22 -5.02
CA LEU A 276 26.53 -0.46 -6.18
C LEU A 276 25.30 -1.14 -6.81
N LEU A 277 25.38 -2.45 -7.02
CA LEU A 277 24.32 -3.23 -7.64
C LEU A 277 23.08 -3.29 -6.72
N PRO A 278 23.16 -3.65 -5.42
CA PRO A 278 22.01 -3.61 -4.52
C PRO A 278 21.40 -2.21 -4.38
N ILE A 279 22.20 -1.15 -4.25
CA ILE A 279 21.67 0.23 -4.16
C ILE A 279 20.95 0.62 -5.46
N GLY A 280 21.53 0.29 -6.61
CA GLY A 280 20.91 0.52 -7.92
C GLY A 280 19.58 -0.23 -8.06
N LEU A 281 19.55 -1.51 -7.68
CA LEU A 281 18.34 -2.33 -7.69
C LEU A 281 17.28 -1.82 -6.70
N LEU A 282 17.67 -1.43 -5.50
CA LEU A 282 16.75 -0.89 -4.49
C LEU A 282 16.17 0.44 -4.95
N THR A 283 16.98 1.29 -5.58
CA THR A 283 16.53 2.56 -6.17
C THR A 283 15.56 2.32 -7.32
N ALA A 284 15.90 1.41 -8.24
CA ALA A 284 15.03 1.02 -9.35
C ALA A 284 13.73 0.37 -8.86
N SER A 285 13.80 -0.51 -7.86
CA SER A 285 12.63 -1.15 -7.24
C SER A 285 11.75 -0.12 -6.55
N GLY A 286 12.33 0.80 -5.78
CA GLY A 286 11.63 1.90 -5.14
C GLY A 286 10.94 2.80 -6.16
N TRP A 287 11.64 3.14 -7.25
CA TRP A 287 11.10 3.92 -8.36
C TRP A 287 9.91 3.21 -9.04
N ILE A 288 10.02 1.91 -9.34
CA ILE A 288 8.91 1.11 -9.90
C ILE A 288 7.73 1.05 -8.93
N LEU A 289 7.99 0.87 -7.63
CA LEU A 289 6.94 0.83 -6.59
C LEU A 289 6.24 2.19 -6.42
N LEU A 290 6.95 3.29 -6.61
CA LEU A 290 6.39 4.65 -6.60
C LEU A 290 5.46 4.90 -7.80
N GLN A 291 5.68 4.21 -8.92
CA GLN A 291 4.85 4.32 -10.12
C GLN A 291 3.59 3.44 -10.08
N ARG A 292 3.40 2.61 -9.04
CA ARG A 292 2.25 1.70 -8.91
C ARG A 292 0.93 2.49 -9.09
N PRO A 293 -0.01 2.06 -9.94
CA PRO A 293 -1.29 2.71 -10.12
C PRO A 293 -2.07 2.37 -8.88
N VAL A 294 -2.28 3.39 -8.07
CA VAL A 294 -2.69 3.19 -6.69
C VAL A 294 -4.21 3.04 -6.54
N ALA A 295 -4.89 2.67 -7.64
CA ALA A 295 -6.26 2.17 -7.60
C ALA A 295 -6.40 0.93 -6.68
N PHE A 296 -5.29 0.25 -6.35
CA PHE A 296 -5.24 -0.94 -5.50
C PHE A 296 -4.54 -0.66 -4.16
N ALA A 297 -5.06 0.28 -3.36
CA ALA A 297 -4.50 0.57 -2.04
C ALA A 297 -4.61 -0.68 -1.13
N PRO A 298 -3.52 -1.14 -0.51
CA PRO A 298 -3.60 -2.25 0.43
C PRO A 298 -4.46 -1.86 1.62
N THR A 299 -5.28 -2.80 2.09
CA THR A 299 -6.14 -2.65 3.26
C THR A 299 -5.31 -2.18 4.46
N GLN A 300 -5.65 -1.01 5.01
CA GLN A 300 -4.97 -0.48 6.19
C GLN A 300 -5.55 -1.17 7.42
N ILE A 301 -4.74 -2.01 8.05
CA ILE A 301 -5.13 -2.65 9.30
C ILE A 301 -4.77 -1.70 10.44
N PRO A 302 -5.76 -1.20 11.21
CA PRO A 302 -5.46 -0.35 12.36
C PRO A 302 -4.68 -1.16 13.40
N ARG A 303 -3.73 -0.53 14.09
CA ARG A 303 -2.92 -1.22 15.10
C ARG A 303 -3.73 -1.72 16.30
N SER A 304 -4.95 -1.19 16.49
CA SER A 304 -5.92 -1.64 17.50
C SER A 304 -6.66 -2.92 17.12
N HIS A 305 -6.44 -3.46 15.92
CA HIS A 305 -7.14 -4.65 15.46
C HIS A 305 -6.85 -5.85 16.38
N PRO A 306 -7.88 -6.58 16.86
CA PRO A 306 -7.73 -7.59 17.90
C PRO A 306 -6.80 -8.75 17.52
N ALA A 307 -6.73 -9.09 16.23
CA ALA A 307 -5.83 -10.12 15.71
C ALA A 307 -4.33 -9.72 15.69
N LEU A 308 -3.99 -8.45 15.93
CA LEU A 308 -2.59 -8.01 15.94
C LEU A 308 -1.97 -8.21 17.33
N PRO A 309 -0.74 -8.77 17.42
CA PRO A 309 -0.06 -8.91 18.70
C PRO A 309 0.28 -7.52 19.28
N ALA A 310 0.03 -7.36 20.58
CA ALA A 310 0.24 -6.10 21.30
C ALA A 310 1.71 -5.67 21.47
N GLY A 311 2.68 -6.43 20.95
CA GLY A 311 4.10 -6.11 21.06
C GLY A 311 5.00 -6.92 20.13
N SER A 312 6.24 -6.46 19.98
CA SER A 312 7.26 -7.09 19.11
C SER A 312 8.00 -8.26 19.76
N VAL A 313 7.70 -8.59 21.02
CA VAL A 313 8.39 -9.63 21.79
C VAL A 313 8.35 -10.98 21.08
N ARG A 314 7.21 -11.36 20.51
CA ARG A 314 7.07 -12.63 19.74
C ARG A 314 8.01 -12.66 18.53
N GLY A 315 8.09 -11.55 17.79
CA GLY A 315 9.02 -11.40 16.67
C GLY A 315 10.48 -11.46 17.12
N ILE A 316 10.84 -10.83 18.25
CA ILE A 316 12.22 -10.85 18.79
C ILE A 316 12.63 -12.25 19.26
N ILE A 317 11.73 -12.97 19.94
CA ILE A 317 11.98 -14.36 20.36
C ILE A 317 12.19 -15.25 19.13
N ALA A 318 11.30 -15.14 18.13
CA ALA A 318 11.44 -15.89 16.88
C ALA A 318 12.73 -15.53 16.14
N ALA A 319 13.12 -14.25 16.12
CA ALA A 319 14.38 -13.82 15.52
C ALA A 319 15.60 -14.39 16.23
N SER A 320 15.57 -14.40 17.57
CA SER A 320 16.67 -14.92 18.39
C SER A 320 16.81 -16.43 18.22
N ALA A 321 15.69 -17.16 18.25
CA ALA A 321 15.68 -18.60 18.02
C ALA A 321 16.13 -18.95 16.59
N GLY A 322 15.63 -18.22 15.58
CA GLY A 322 16.05 -18.36 14.19
C GLY A 322 17.54 -18.07 13.99
N ALA A 323 18.08 -17.06 14.68
CA ALA A 323 19.49 -16.74 14.62
C ALA A 323 20.38 -17.84 15.23
N LEU A 324 19.97 -18.43 16.36
CA LEU A 324 20.69 -19.54 16.98
C LEU A 324 20.71 -20.79 16.09
N ILE A 325 19.55 -21.14 15.51
CA ILE A 325 19.43 -22.26 14.58
C ILE A 325 20.27 -21.99 13.33
N GLY A 326 20.17 -20.77 12.78
CA GLY A 326 20.94 -20.37 11.60
C GLY A 326 22.43 -20.39 11.85
N TRP A 327 22.89 -19.94 13.03
CA TRP A 327 24.29 -20.04 13.43
C TRP A 327 24.76 -21.49 13.45
N GLY A 328 24.01 -22.37 14.12
CA GLY A 328 24.32 -23.79 14.22
C GLY A 328 24.47 -24.43 12.85
N ILE A 329 23.48 -24.28 11.97
CA ILE A 329 23.50 -24.83 10.61
C ILE A 329 24.61 -24.19 9.77
N GLY A 330 24.76 -22.86 9.82
CA GLY A 330 25.76 -22.16 9.00
C GLY A 330 27.19 -22.55 9.35
N SER A 331 27.47 -22.74 10.64
CA SER A 331 28.79 -23.11 11.15
C SER A 331 29.22 -24.53 10.79
N THR A 332 28.28 -25.45 10.56
CA THR A 332 28.61 -26.84 10.15
C THR A 332 28.94 -26.95 8.67
N VAL A 333 28.45 -26.03 7.83
CA VAL A 333 28.73 -26.04 6.38
C VAL A 333 30.07 -25.36 6.08
N VAL A 334 30.30 -24.15 6.62
CA VAL A 334 31.53 -23.38 6.38
C VAL A 334 31.88 -22.55 7.64
N PRO A 335 33.17 -22.36 8.01
CA PRO A 335 33.56 -21.65 9.24
C PRO A 335 33.01 -20.23 9.38
N TRP A 336 32.79 -19.53 8.26
CA TRP A 336 32.23 -18.16 8.23
C TRP A 336 30.72 -18.13 7.96
N GLY A 337 30.07 -19.29 7.78
CA GLY A 337 28.65 -19.39 7.43
C GLY A 337 27.70 -19.09 8.59
N GLY A 338 28.15 -19.29 9.84
CA GLY A 338 27.35 -19.09 11.05
C GLY A 338 26.73 -17.68 11.16
N PRO A 339 27.52 -16.59 11.15
CA PRO A 339 27.01 -15.22 11.25
C PRO A 339 25.99 -14.85 10.16
N ILE A 340 26.24 -15.27 8.91
CA ILE A 340 25.39 -14.93 7.76
C ILE A 340 24.04 -15.67 7.86
N ALA A 341 24.09 -16.98 8.14
CA ALA A 341 22.89 -17.81 8.30
C ALA A 341 22.08 -17.38 9.52
N ALA A 342 22.73 -16.98 10.61
CA ALA A 342 22.08 -16.41 11.80
C ALA A 342 21.31 -15.13 11.46
N CYS A 343 21.93 -14.21 10.71
CA CYS A 343 21.28 -12.97 10.30
C CYS A 343 20.09 -13.25 9.36
N GLY A 344 20.28 -14.06 8.32
CA GLY A 344 19.24 -14.36 7.34
C GLY A 344 18.03 -15.08 7.96
N ILE A 345 18.26 -16.19 8.67
CA ILE A 345 17.20 -17.01 9.26
C ILE A 345 16.56 -16.27 10.45
N GLY A 346 17.35 -15.57 11.27
CA GLY A 346 16.84 -14.78 12.38
C GLY A 346 15.92 -13.64 11.91
N VAL A 347 16.39 -12.81 10.99
CA VAL A 347 15.57 -11.71 10.43
C VAL A 347 14.32 -12.27 9.74
N GLY A 348 14.47 -13.33 8.94
CA GLY A 348 13.35 -13.99 8.25
C GLY A 348 12.28 -14.52 9.22
N ALA A 349 12.70 -15.25 10.26
CA ALA A 349 11.79 -15.80 11.27
C ALA A 349 11.08 -14.69 12.05
N GLY A 350 11.83 -13.66 12.48
CA GLY A 350 11.28 -12.52 13.21
C GLY A 350 10.24 -11.75 12.41
N LEU A 351 10.54 -11.43 11.14
CA LEU A 351 9.60 -10.75 10.25
C LEU A 351 8.35 -11.60 9.98
N THR A 352 8.53 -12.90 9.71
CA THR A 352 7.41 -13.79 9.42
C THR A 352 6.45 -13.86 10.60
N VAL A 353 6.94 -14.13 11.82
CA VAL A 353 6.09 -14.21 13.02
C VAL A 353 5.42 -12.88 13.35
N GLN A 354 6.15 -11.76 13.16
CA GLN A 354 5.61 -10.44 13.46
C GLN A 354 4.50 -10.01 12.49
N TYR A 355 4.63 -10.33 11.19
CA TYR A 355 3.73 -9.84 10.15
C TYR A 355 2.70 -10.85 9.65
N HIS A 356 2.82 -12.15 9.99
CA HIS A 356 1.85 -13.17 9.62
C HIS A 356 0.41 -12.85 10.06
N PRO A 357 0.13 -12.34 11.28
CA PRO A 357 -1.23 -11.98 11.67
C PRO A 357 -1.83 -10.88 10.80
N ALA A 358 -1.03 -9.86 10.46
CA ALA A 358 -1.47 -8.80 9.54
C ALA A 358 -1.73 -9.35 8.13
N ALA A 359 -0.91 -10.29 7.65
CA ALA A 359 -1.15 -10.96 6.38
C ALA A 359 -2.44 -11.80 6.39
N ALA A 360 -2.72 -12.51 7.49
CA ALA A 360 -3.94 -13.29 7.66
C ALA A 360 -5.19 -12.42 7.64
N VAL A 361 -5.20 -11.27 8.34
CA VAL A 361 -6.31 -10.31 8.30
C VAL A 361 -6.54 -9.76 6.89
N ARG A 362 -5.47 -9.42 6.15
CA ARG A 362 -5.61 -8.97 4.75
C ARG A 362 -6.20 -10.06 3.85
N LYS A 363 -5.81 -11.32 4.07
CA LYS A 363 -6.37 -12.45 3.33
C LYS A 363 -7.85 -12.61 3.65
N GLN A 364 -8.23 -12.60 4.93
CA GLN A 364 -9.64 -12.67 5.34
C GLN A 364 -10.46 -11.54 4.71
N VAL A 365 -9.97 -10.30 4.74
CA VAL A 365 -10.64 -9.17 4.07
C VAL A 365 -10.81 -9.43 2.58
N ALA A 366 -9.79 -9.93 1.89
CA ALA A 366 -9.90 -10.26 0.46
C ALA A 366 -10.92 -11.37 0.19
N ASP A 367 -10.99 -12.38 1.06
CA ASP A 367 -11.94 -13.49 0.97
C ASP A 367 -13.38 -12.99 1.21
N ILE A 368 -13.60 -12.06 2.14
CA ILE A 368 -14.90 -11.37 2.34
C ILE A 368 -15.25 -10.52 1.11
N GLU A 369 -14.29 -9.73 0.62
CA GLU A 369 -14.54 -8.83 -0.51
C GLU A 369 -14.86 -9.58 -1.79
N SER A 370 -14.32 -10.79 -1.99
CA SER A 370 -14.57 -11.59 -3.20
C SER A 370 -16.04 -11.97 -3.40
N GLY A 371 -16.80 -12.22 -2.32
CA GLY A 371 -18.21 -12.61 -2.41
C GLY A 371 -19.20 -11.44 -2.31
N LEU A 372 -18.73 -10.20 -2.07
CA LEU A 372 -19.62 -9.04 -1.91
C LEU A 372 -20.50 -8.80 -3.14
N ALA A 373 -19.95 -8.94 -4.36
CA ALA A 373 -20.71 -8.74 -5.58
C ALA A 373 -21.89 -9.73 -5.68
N ASP A 374 -21.65 -11.00 -5.40
CA ASP A 374 -22.67 -12.04 -5.52
C ASP A 374 -23.72 -11.94 -4.41
N ALA A 375 -23.30 -11.66 -3.16
CA ALA A 375 -24.23 -11.40 -2.07
C ALA A 375 -25.14 -10.19 -2.38
N THR A 376 -24.55 -9.09 -2.86
CA THR A 376 -25.32 -7.89 -3.23
C THR A 376 -26.28 -8.15 -4.38
N ALA A 377 -25.87 -8.94 -5.38
CA ALA A 377 -26.72 -9.31 -6.51
C ALA A 377 -27.94 -10.14 -6.07
N VAL A 378 -27.75 -11.06 -5.13
CA VAL A 378 -28.84 -11.89 -4.57
C VAL A 378 -29.83 -11.02 -3.79
N ILE A 379 -29.33 -10.11 -2.96
CA ILE A 379 -30.16 -9.14 -2.23
C ILE A 379 -30.94 -8.28 -3.22
N GLY A 380 -30.26 -7.66 -4.20
CA GLY A 380 -30.89 -6.79 -5.19
C GLY A 380 -32.00 -7.46 -5.98
N ARG A 381 -31.80 -8.70 -6.44
CA ARG A 381 -32.85 -9.46 -7.15
C ARG A 381 -34.08 -9.73 -6.29
N ARG A 382 -33.88 -10.13 -5.03
CA ARG A 382 -34.99 -10.43 -4.09
C ARG A 382 -35.74 -9.17 -3.66
N VAL A 383 -35.02 -8.10 -3.37
CA VAL A 383 -35.60 -6.79 -3.02
C VAL A 383 -36.38 -6.21 -4.20
N GLY A 384 -35.84 -6.31 -5.41
CA GLY A 384 -36.55 -5.92 -6.63
C GLY A 384 -37.82 -6.74 -6.89
N ALA A 385 -37.85 -8.00 -6.46
CA ALA A 385 -39.05 -8.84 -6.48
C ALA A 385 -40.07 -8.48 -5.36
N GLY A 386 -39.71 -7.61 -4.43
CA GLY A 386 -40.56 -7.17 -3.31
C GLY A 386 -40.34 -7.93 -2.01
N GLU A 387 -39.30 -8.76 -1.90
CA GLU A 387 -38.94 -9.39 -0.62
C GLU A 387 -38.28 -8.38 0.33
N ALA A 388 -38.51 -8.55 1.63
CA ALA A 388 -37.85 -7.76 2.67
C ALA A 388 -36.32 -8.04 2.69
N VAL A 389 -35.52 -6.98 2.89
CA VAL A 389 -34.04 -7.10 2.93
C VAL A 389 -33.59 -8.04 4.03
N GLU A 390 -34.30 -8.05 5.16
CA GLU A 390 -34.09 -8.91 6.32
C GLU A 390 -34.07 -10.40 5.94
N THR A 391 -35.03 -10.83 5.12
CA THR A 391 -35.13 -12.22 4.65
C THR A 391 -34.07 -12.52 3.60
N SER A 392 -33.71 -11.52 2.77
CA SER A 392 -32.72 -11.68 1.70
C SER A 392 -31.29 -11.88 2.22
N LEU A 393 -30.97 -11.46 3.45
CA LEU A 393 -29.65 -11.67 4.07
C LEU A 393 -29.29 -13.14 4.24
N THR A 394 -30.24 -13.96 4.65
CA THR A 394 -30.04 -15.42 4.77
C THR A 394 -29.80 -16.03 3.39
N ALA A 395 -30.57 -15.62 2.38
CA ALA A 395 -30.37 -16.09 1.01
C ALA A 395 -29.01 -15.66 0.43
N ALA A 396 -28.52 -14.47 0.78
CA ALA A 396 -27.19 -14.00 0.40
C ALA A 396 -26.08 -14.80 1.08
N ALA A 397 -26.27 -15.19 2.36
CA ALA A 397 -25.36 -16.07 3.08
C ALA A 397 -25.30 -17.47 2.43
N ASP A 398 -26.45 -18.02 2.03
CA ASP A 398 -26.54 -19.35 1.41
C ASP A 398 -25.99 -19.38 -0.02
N ALA A 399 -26.08 -18.26 -0.74
CA ALA A 399 -25.59 -18.12 -2.11
C ALA A 399 -24.08 -17.81 -2.21
N THR A 400 -23.41 -17.57 -1.08
CA THR A 400 -21.97 -17.26 -1.02
C THR A 400 -21.20 -18.35 -0.26
N ILE A 401 -19.87 -18.35 -0.38
CA ILE A 401 -18.99 -19.35 0.23
C ILE A 401 -17.94 -18.66 1.10
N GLY A 402 -17.42 -19.38 2.10
CA GLY A 402 -16.27 -18.94 2.91
C GLY A 402 -16.58 -17.75 3.80
N GLU A 403 -15.61 -16.84 3.95
CA GLU A 403 -15.70 -15.69 4.86
C GLU A 403 -16.82 -14.70 4.50
N THR A 404 -17.26 -14.65 3.23
CA THR A 404 -18.42 -13.83 2.87
C THR A 404 -19.70 -14.40 3.51
N SER A 405 -19.92 -15.71 3.35
CA SER A 405 -21.09 -16.40 3.91
C SER A 405 -21.15 -16.25 5.43
N THR A 406 -20.00 -16.38 6.12
CA THR A 406 -19.93 -16.21 7.57
C THR A 406 -20.31 -14.79 8.01
N VAL A 407 -19.87 -13.76 7.29
CA VAL A 407 -20.24 -12.36 7.57
C VAL A 407 -21.74 -12.15 7.39
N PHE A 408 -22.33 -12.57 6.27
CA PHE A 408 -23.78 -12.39 6.03
C PHE A 408 -24.63 -13.21 7.01
N LYS A 409 -24.23 -14.44 7.35
CA LYS A 409 -24.89 -15.25 8.37
C LYS A 409 -24.81 -14.62 9.76
N THR A 410 -23.66 -14.04 10.11
CA THR A 410 -23.49 -13.31 11.37
C THR A 410 -24.38 -12.08 11.40
N ALA A 411 -24.43 -11.28 10.33
CA ALA A 411 -25.29 -10.12 10.23
C ALA A 411 -26.77 -10.49 10.35
N ALA A 412 -27.23 -11.53 9.64
CA ALA A 412 -28.59 -12.05 9.76
C ALA A 412 -28.91 -12.50 11.21
N GLY A 413 -27.96 -13.19 11.85
CA GLY A 413 -28.10 -13.63 13.24
C GLY A 413 -28.12 -12.48 14.26
N VAL A 414 -27.37 -11.40 14.02
CA VAL A 414 -27.37 -10.18 14.85
C VAL A 414 -28.69 -9.42 14.68
N GLN A 415 -29.11 -9.23 13.43
CA GLN A 415 -30.39 -8.60 13.07
C GLN A 415 -31.55 -9.34 13.75
N HIS A 416 -31.59 -10.67 13.65
CA HIS A 416 -32.68 -11.47 14.20
C HIS A 416 -32.73 -11.47 15.72
N ARG A 417 -31.57 -11.64 16.39
CA ARG A 417 -31.48 -11.72 17.86
C ARG A 417 -31.62 -10.37 18.55
N LEU A 418 -31.06 -9.31 17.97
CA LEU A 418 -31.06 -7.97 18.58
C LEU A 418 -32.14 -7.03 18.02
N ARG A 419 -32.88 -7.45 16.99
CA ARG A 419 -33.94 -6.65 16.33
C ARG A 419 -33.45 -5.26 15.90
N VAL A 420 -32.20 -5.18 15.48
CA VAL A 420 -31.57 -3.96 14.99
C VAL A 420 -31.75 -3.83 13.47
N ASP A 421 -31.59 -2.61 12.93
CA ASP A 421 -31.60 -2.41 11.48
C ASP A 421 -30.40 -3.08 10.78
N ILE A 422 -30.47 -3.22 9.46
CA ILE A 422 -29.44 -3.89 8.67
C ILE A 422 -28.07 -3.22 8.79
N GLN A 423 -28.04 -1.90 8.85
CA GLN A 423 -26.79 -1.15 8.95
C GLN A 423 -26.11 -1.43 10.31
N GLN A 424 -26.87 -1.46 11.40
CA GLN A 424 -26.43 -1.78 12.74
C GLN A 424 -26.02 -3.26 12.86
N ALA A 425 -26.69 -4.17 12.14
CA ALA A 425 -26.34 -5.59 12.12
C ALA A 425 -24.97 -5.86 11.47
N PHE A 426 -24.54 -5.02 10.52
CA PHE A 426 -23.20 -5.08 9.93
C PHE A 426 -22.18 -4.25 10.70
N LEU A 427 -22.52 -3.01 11.08
CA LEU A 427 -21.56 -1.98 11.50
C LEU A 427 -21.64 -1.59 12.98
N GLY A 428 -22.64 -2.10 13.70
CA GLY A 428 -22.81 -1.83 15.12
C GLY A 428 -21.72 -2.47 15.98
N PRO A 429 -21.78 -2.27 17.33
CA PRO A 429 -20.79 -2.81 18.26
C PRO A 429 -20.62 -4.33 18.20
N TYR A 430 -21.69 -5.05 17.84
CA TYR A 430 -21.69 -6.50 17.62
C TYR A 430 -21.87 -6.88 16.15
N GLY A 431 -21.61 -5.93 15.25
CA GLY A 431 -21.86 -6.08 13.83
C GLY A 431 -20.87 -7.04 13.16
N ALA A 432 -21.31 -7.71 12.11
CA ALA A 432 -20.49 -8.70 11.38
C ALA A 432 -19.21 -8.13 10.73
N LEU A 433 -19.14 -6.81 10.53
CA LEU A 433 -18.00 -6.10 9.96
C LEU A 433 -17.29 -5.19 10.99
N SER A 434 -17.58 -5.33 12.28
CA SER A 434 -17.00 -4.50 13.35
C SER A 434 -15.47 -4.57 13.35
N ASP A 435 -14.92 -5.77 13.23
CA ASP A 435 -13.47 -6.03 13.17
C ASP A 435 -12.90 -6.12 11.75
N VAL A 436 -13.70 -5.93 10.71
CA VAL A 436 -13.25 -6.07 9.32
C VAL A 436 -12.79 -4.72 8.77
N PRO A 437 -11.49 -4.48 8.53
CA PRO A 437 -10.98 -3.18 8.09
C PRO A 437 -11.18 -2.97 6.57
N SER A 438 -12.38 -3.21 6.04
CA SER A 438 -12.70 -3.02 4.61
C SER A 438 -13.65 -1.85 4.40
N ASP A 439 -13.15 -0.81 3.73
CA ASP A 439 -13.96 0.33 3.30
C ASP A 439 -15.04 -0.09 2.28
N ARG A 440 -14.71 -1.06 1.42
CA ARG A 440 -15.63 -1.62 0.41
C ARG A 440 -16.78 -2.37 1.08
N ALA A 441 -16.48 -3.29 2.00
CA ALA A 441 -17.51 -4.04 2.72
C ALA A 441 -18.40 -3.12 3.57
N ARG A 442 -17.81 -2.13 4.26
CA ARG A 442 -18.54 -1.13 5.03
C ARG A 442 -19.47 -0.31 4.15
N ALA A 443 -18.97 0.18 3.01
CA ALA A 443 -19.78 0.93 2.06
C ALA A 443 -20.95 0.07 1.56
N THR A 444 -20.70 -1.16 1.11
CA THR A 444 -21.77 -2.08 0.68
C THR A 444 -22.81 -2.30 1.78
N ALA A 445 -22.40 -2.50 3.03
CA ALA A 445 -23.31 -2.65 4.16
C ALA A 445 -24.18 -1.41 4.41
N VAL A 446 -23.62 -0.19 4.31
CA VAL A 446 -24.40 1.06 4.38
C VAL A 446 -25.43 1.11 3.25
N LEU A 447 -25.04 0.74 2.03
CA LEU A 447 -25.95 0.79 0.87
C LEU A 447 -27.08 -0.23 0.98
N ILE A 448 -26.79 -1.46 1.44
CA ILE A 448 -27.82 -2.45 1.77
C ILE A 448 -28.75 -1.91 2.87
N GLY A 449 -28.21 -1.23 3.89
CA GLY A 449 -29.01 -0.60 4.93
C GLY A 449 -29.89 0.55 4.45
N VAL A 450 -29.45 1.32 3.45
CA VAL A 450 -30.29 2.31 2.77
C VAL A 450 -31.38 1.62 1.96
N ALA A 451 -31.02 0.61 1.18
CA ALA A 451 -31.97 -0.17 0.38
C ALA A 451 -33.05 -0.83 1.25
N ALA A 452 -32.73 -1.26 2.47
CA ALA A 452 -33.69 -1.79 3.44
C ALA A 452 -34.77 -0.78 3.84
N ARG A 453 -34.46 0.52 3.86
CA ARG A 453 -35.42 1.58 4.17
C ARG A 453 -36.27 1.97 2.97
N GLU A 454 -35.71 1.92 1.77
CA GLU A 454 -36.39 2.30 0.53
C GLU A 454 -37.26 1.14 -0.03
N GLY A 455 -36.86 -0.11 0.20
CA GLY A 455 -37.58 -1.30 -0.25
C GLY A 455 -37.41 -1.60 -1.75
N ARG A 456 -38.50 -1.99 -2.43
CA ARG A 456 -38.49 -2.46 -3.83
C ARG A 456 -37.77 -1.54 -4.83
N PRO A 457 -37.91 -0.19 -4.78
CA PRO A 457 -37.20 0.72 -5.68
C PRO A 457 -35.67 0.59 -5.63
N ALA A 458 -35.10 0.11 -4.53
CA ALA A 458 -33.65 -0.03 -4.37
C ALA A 458 -33.08 -1.34 -4.94
N GLY A 459 -33.93 -2.27 -5.39
CA GLY A 459 -33.50 -3.57 -5.90
C GLY A 459 -32.64 -3.47 -7.17
N GLU A 460 -33.02 -2.59 -8.09
CA GLU A 460 -32.26 -2.30 -9.31
C GLU A 460 -30.90 -1.69 -8.97
N THR A 461 -30.86 -0.68 -8.09
CA THR A 461 -29.58 -0.07 -7.75
C THR A 461 -28.63 -1.02 -7.01
N LEU A 462 -29.15 -1.97 -6.23
CA LEU A 462 -28.31 -3.03 -5.63
C LEU A 462 -27.74 -3.98 -6.68
N GLN A 463 -28.47 -4.27 -7.77
CA GLN A 463 -27.95 -5.06 -8.88
C GLN A 463 -26.86 -4.29 -9.63
N THR A 464 -27.09 -3.01 -9.94
CA THR A 464 -26.09 -2.13 -10.55
C THR A 464 -24.83 -2.04 -9.66
N LEU A 465 -24.99 -1.91 -8.33
CA LEU A 465 -23.87 -1.96 -7.38
C LEU A 465 -23.11 -3.29 -7.45
N ALA A 466 -23.81 -4.41 -7.54
CA ALA A 466 -23.19 -5.73 -7.67
C ALA A 466 -22.34 -5.84 -8.94
N ASP A 467 -22.83 -5.33 -10.06
CA ASP A 467 -22.11 -5.32 -11.34
C ASP A 467 -20.88 -4.40 -11.29
N HIS A 468 -20.98 -3.25 -10.61
CA HIS A 468 -19.82 -2.40 -10.33
C HIS A 468 -18.77 -3.11 -9.47
N LEU A 469 -19.19 -3.78 -8.38
CA LEU A 469 -18.27 -4.54 -7.52
C LEU A 469 -17.56 -5.65 -8.32
N ARG A 470 -18.30 -6.37 -9.17
CA ARG A 470 -17.75 -7.41 -10.04
C ARG A 470 -16.74 -6.84 -11.04
N THR A 471 -17.05 -5.70 -11.66
CA THR A 471 -16.16 -5.02 -12.60
C THR A 471 -14.85 -4.58 -11.95
N VAL A 472 -14.91 -4.06 -10.72
CA VAL A 472 -13.72 -3.69 -9.94
C VAL A 472 -12.87 -4.93 -9.62
N GLN A 473 -13.47 -6.01 -9.14
CA GLN A 473 -12.78 -7.26 -8.82
C GLN A 473 -12.10 -7.90 -10.05
N GLN A 474 -12.79 -7.92 -11.19
CA GLN A 474 -12.26 -8.46 -12.44
C GLN A 474 -11.05 -7.65 -12.91
N THR A 475 -11.13 -6.31 -12.83
CA THR A 475 -10.03 -5.41 -13.19
C THR A 475 -8.82 -5.61 -12.26
N GLU A 476 -9.05 -5.75 -10.96
CA GLU A 476 -7.99 -6.04 -9.98
C GLU A 476 -7.33 -7.39 -10.24
N SER A 477 -8.13 -8.43 -10.50
CA SER A 477 -7.62 -9.78 -10.76
C SER A 477 -6.81 -9.84 -12.06
N ALA A 478 -7.26 -9.14 -13.11
CA ALA A 478 -6.52 -9.03 -14.37
C ALA A 478 -5.16 -8.35 -14.15
N ALA A 479 -5.14 -7.22 -13.44
CA ALA A 479 -3.91 -6.49 -13.12
C ALA A 479 -2.93 -7.34 -12.30
N ARG A 480 -3.44 -8.03 -11.26
CA ARG A 480 -2.64 -8.92 -10.42
C ARG A 480 -2.03 -10.07 -11.24
N ARG A 481 -2.80 -10.71 -12.12
CA ARG A 481 -2.30 -11.78 -13.00
C ARG A 481 -1.20 -11.29 -13.93
N GLU A 482 -1.38 -10.12 -14.54
CA GLU A 482 -0.38 -9.54 -15.43
C GLU A 482 0.92 -9.23 -14.68
N LEU A 483 0.83 -8.57 -13.52
CA LEU A 483 2.01 -8.32 -12.68
C LEU A 483 2.66 -9.61 -12.18
N ALA A 484 1.87 -10.61 -11.78
CA ALA A 484 2.37 -11.90 -11.33
C ALA A 484 3.15 -12.63 -12.42
N SER A 485 2.74 -12.50 -13.69
CA SER A 485 3.49 -13.08 -14.81
C SER A 485 4.89 -12.46 -14.96
N ILE A 486 5.02 -11.15 -14.71
CA ILE A 486 6.29 -10.42 -14.80
C ILE A 486 7.18 -10.76 -13.60
N THR A 487 6.62 -10.72 -12.38
CA THR A 487 7.38 -10.97 -11.15
C THR A 487 7.65 -12.45 -10.90
N GLY A 488 6.83 -13.35 -11.44
CA GLY A 488 6.97 -14.79 -11.28
C GLY A 488 8.28 -15.29 -11.87
N THR A 489 8.61 -14.88 -13.10
CA THR A 489 9.88 -15.22 -13.75
C THR A 489 11.08 -14.73 -12.95
N LEU A 490 11.04 -13.49 -12.45
CA LEU A 490 12.08 -12.91 -11.57
C LEU A 490 12.30 -13.79 -10.33
N SER A 491 11.21 -14.13 -9.62
CA SER A 491 11.27 -14.89 -8.37
C SER A 491 11.74 -16.33 -8.60
N HIS A 492 11.23 -17.00 -9.63
CA HIS A 492 11.63 -18.37 -9.96
C HIS A 492 13.10 -18.44 -10.37
N THR A 493 13.57 -17.51 -11.20
CA THR A 493 14.97 -17.54 -11.62
C THR A 493 15.91 -17.27 -10.45
N ALA A 494 15.59 -16.29 -9.60
CA ALA A 494 16.39 -15.98 -8.42
C ALA A 494 16.42 -17.14 -7.41
N ALA A 495 15.26 -17.78 -7.15
CA ALA A 495 15.16 -18.85 -6.17
C ALA A 495 15.84 -20.16 -6.63
N LEU A 496 15.82 -20.46 -7.93
CA LEU A 496 16.34 -21.73 -8.46
C LEU A 496 17.78 -21.60 -8.99
N PHE A 497 18.05 -20.62 -9.86
CA PHE A 497 19.35 -20.49 -10.52
C PHE A 497 20.40 -19.80 -9.65
N GLY A 498 19.99 -18.88 -8.76
CA GLY A 498 20.88 -18.23 -7.79
C GLY A 498 21.69 -19.24 -6.99
N PRO A 499 21.03 -20.15 -6.24
CA PRO A 499 21.72 -21.19 -5.48
C PRO A 499 22.52 -22.17 -6.35
N LEU A 500 21.98 -22.59 -7.51
CA LEU A 500 22.65 -23.54 -8.40
C LEU A 500 23.97 -22.99 -8.94
N VAL A 501 23.98 -21.77 -9.47
CA VAL A 501 25.20 -21.15 -10.01
C VAL A 501 26.17 -20.83 -8.89
N GLY A 502 25.69 -20.30 -7.75
CA GLY A 502 26.54 -20.08 -6.57
C GLY A 502 27.25 -21.36 -6.10
N GLY A 503 26.51 -22.49 -6.05
CA GLY A 503 27.06 -23.79 -5.69
C GLY A 503 28.07 -24.33 -6.72
N ALA A 504 27.76 -24.20 -8.02
CA ALA A 504 28.66 -24.63 -9.09
C ALA A 504 29.98 -23.85 -9.09
N THR A 505 29.94 -22.54 -8.89
CA THR A 505 31.14 -21.69 -8.82
C THR A 505 32.00 -22.03 -7.61
N PHE A 506 31.39 -22.30 -6.45
CA PHE A 506 32.13 -22.72 -5.26
C PHE A 506 32.85 -24.06 -5.47
N GLN A 507 32.16 -25.07 -6.04
CA GLN A 507 32.78 -26.36 -6.36
C GLN A 507 33.95 -26.22 -7.35
N TRP A 508 33.77 -25.39 -8.39
CA TRP A 508 34.82 -25.14 -9.38
C TRP A 508 36.07 -24.52 -8.76
N GLN A 509 35.89 -23.57 -7.84
CA GLN A 509 37.00 -22.92 -7.13
C GLN A 509 37.73 -23.90 -6.19
N GLN A 510 36.99 -24.76 -5.50
CA GLN A 510 37.55 -25.76 -4.57
C GLN A 510 38.39 -26.82 -5.30
N LYS A 511 38.05 -27.13 -6.55
CA LYS A 511 38.74 -28.13 -7.39
C LYS A 511 40.06 -27.62 -7.99
N TRP A 512 40.27 -26.31 -8.05
CA TRP A 512 41.49 -25.67 -8.55
C TRP A 512 42.49 -25.28 -7.44
N LEU A 513 42.02 -25.17 -6.20
CA LEU A 513 42.86 -24.91 -5.01
C LEU A 513 43.49 -26.19 -4.43
N ARG A 514 43.06 -27.36 -4.90
CA ARG A 514 43.72 -28.67 -4.71
C ARG A 514 44.46 -29.02 -5.97
#